data_AF-A0A661NZZ2-F1
#
_entry.id   AF-A0A661NZZ2-F1
#
_cell.length_a   1.000
_cell.length_b   1.000
_cell.length_c   1.000
_cell.angle_alpha   90.00
_cell.angle_beta   90.00
_cell.angle_gamma   90.00
#
_symmetry.space_group_name_H-M   'P 1'
#
loop_
_entity.id
_entity.type
_entity.pdbx_description
1 polymer ?
#
loop_
_entity_poly.entity_id
_entity_poly.type
_entity_poly.pdbx_seq_one_letter_code
_entity_poly.pdbx_strand_id
1 'polypeptide(L)'
;MKKTSKTEKKAARKKPTKKAAKPAGKKAAGKKSPGKRLTDKQRLLVLAKYEKLLAAGMKAPQAAKKVGVSYITLLAWRKKLGKTSTAKPGRKPGRHSAKKAKKAARKSSRKGSRKTAKKTRKAAPSGSTESLILITPSGYRIEGISPRDLITIMKSLG
;
A
#
# COMPACT_ATOMS: atom_id res chain seq x y z
N MET A 1 -21.12 -53.48 -19.15
CA MET A 1 -20.99 -52.87 -20.50
C MET A 1 -22.36 -52.37 -20.95
N LYS A 2 -22.57 -51.06 -21.11
CA LYS A 2 -23.63 -50.47 -21.96
C LYS A 2 -23.40 -48.95 -22.11
N LYS A 3 -22.96 -48.64 -23.34
CA LYS A 3 -22.99 -47.43 -24.17
C LYS A 3 -23.44 -46.07 -23.60
N THR A 4 -22.54 -45.12 -23.80
CA THR A 4 -22.66 -43.67 -24.03
C THR A 4 -24.02 -43.13 -24.50
N SER A 5 -24.41 -41.95 -24.00
CA SER A 5 -24.89 -40.88 -24.88
C SER A 5 -24.50 -39.50 -24.36
N LYS A 6 -23.93 -38.75 -25.30
CA LYS A 6 -23.33 -37.43 -25.21
C LYS A 6 -24.39 -36.47 -25.74
N THR A 7 -24.80 -35.46 -24.95
CA THR A 7 -25.66 -34.39 -25.47
C THR A 7 -24.93 -33.06 -25.35
N GLU A 8 -24.23 -32.73 -26.43
CA GLU A 8 -23.73 -31.40 -26.73
C GLU A 8 -24.92 -30.44 -26.88
N LYS A 9 -25.11 -29.51 -25.95
CA LYS A 9 -26.02 -28.38 -26.16
C LYS A 9 -25.22 -27.17 -26.65
N LYS A 10 -25.20 -27.03 -27.98
CA LYS A 10 -24.68 -25.86 -28.70
C LYS A 10 -25.51 -24.61 -28.39
N ALA A 11 -24.76 -23.51 -28.28
CA ALA A 11 -25.08 -22.15 -28.75
C ALA A 11 -26.30 -21.40 -28.21
N ALA A 12 -26.02 -20.42 -27.36
CA ALA A 12 -26.70 -19.12 -27.40
C ALA A 12 -25.71 -18.01 -27.02
N ARG A 13 -24.89 -17.61 -28.01
CA ARG A 13 -23.96 -16.47 -27.92
C ARG A 13 -24.78 -15.19 -27.86
N LYS A 14 -25.07 -14.68 -26.66
CA LYS A 14 -25.79 -13.42 -26.45
C LYS A 14 -24.98 -12.27 -27.05
N LYS A 15 -25.59 -11.56 -28.00
CA LYS A 15 -25.08 -10.32 -28.60
C LYS A 15 -24.82 -9.27 -27.51
N PRO A 16 -23.73 -8.50 -27.55
CA PRO A 16 -23.55 -7.37 -26.64
C PRO A 16 -24.51 -6.25 -27.06
N THR A 17 -25.59 -6.06 -26.29
CA THR A 17 -26.43 -4.87 -26.38
C THR A 17 -25.58 -3.64 -26.11
N LYS A 18 -25.47 -2.75 -27.11
CA LYS A 18 -24.92 -1.40 -26.99
C LYS A 18 -25.47 -0.76 -25.71
N LYS A 19 -24.60 -0.55 -24.71
CA LYS A 19 -24.91 0.32 -23.57
C LYS A 19 -25.15 1.71 -24.15
N ALA A 20 -26.40 2.14 -24.15
CA ALA A 20 -26.77 3.53 -24.37
C ALA A 20 -25.92 4.40 -23.44
N ALA A 21 -25.13 5.29 -24.03
CA ALA A 21 -24.38 6.30 -23.30
C ALA A 21 -25.41 7.17 -22.56
N LYS A 22 -25.48 6.99 -21.23
CA LYS A 22 -26.23 7.91 -20.38
C LYS A 22 -25.67 9.31 -20.62
N PRO A 23 -26.50 10.32 -20.92
CA PRO A 23 -26.02 11.68 -21.06
C PRO A 23 -25.33 12.07 -19.76
N ALA A 24 -24.11 12.59 -19.89
CA ALA A 24 -23.32 13.13 -18.81
C ALA A 24 -24.11 14.28 -18.18
N GLY A 25 -24.90 13.96 -17.15
CA GLY A 25 -25.56 14.95 -16.32
C GLY A 25 -24.49 15.89 -15.80
N LYS A 26 -24.53 17.15 -16.26
CA LYS A 26 -23.75 18.25 -15.71
C LYS A 26 -24.04 18.26 -14.22
N LYS A 27 -23.10 17.71 -13.43
CA LYS A 27 -23.17 17.78 -11.98
C LYS A 27 -23.13 19.26 -11.64
N ALA A 28 -24.26 19.78 -11.14
CA ALA A 28 -24.34 21.12 -10.59
C ALA A 28 -23.18 21.29 -9.62
N ALA A 29 -22.24 22.16 -9.98
CA ALA A 29 -21.15 22.57 -9.12
C ALA A 29 -21.74 23.45 -8.02
N GLY A 30 -22.43 22.82 -7.07
CA GLY A 30 -22.81 23.45 -5.83
C GLY A 30 -21.51 23.89 -5.16
N LYS A 31 -21.27 25.20 -5.14
CA LYS A 31 -20.21 25.83 -4.36
C LYS A 31 -20.49 25.51 -2.90
N LYS A 32 -20.01 24.35 -2.43
CA LYS A 32 -20.03 24.01 -1.01
C LYS A 32 -19.13 25.03 -0.33
N SER A 33 -19.74 25.90 0.48
CA SER A 33 -19.02 26.80 1.36
C SER A 33 -17.91 26.02 2.06
N PRO A 34 -16.68 26.56 2.13
CA PRO A 34 -15.58 25.84 2.75
C PRO A 34 -15.98 25.50 4.19
N GLY A 35 -16.13 24.20 4.48
CA GLY A 35 -16.55 23.75 5.80
C GLY A 35 -15.64 24.33 6.87
N LYS A 36 -16.22 24.77 7.99
CA LYS A 36 -15.48 25.34 9.12
C LYS A 36 -14.45 24.33 9.60
N ARG A 37 -13.17 24.68 9.47
CA ARG A 37 -12.07 23.81 9.87
C ARG A 37 -11.97 23.77 11.38
N LEU A 38 -11.80 22.58 11.96
CA LEU A 38 -11.53 22.45 13.39
C LEU A 38 -10.21 23.14 13.75
N THR A 39 -10.22 23.88 14.86
CA THR A 39 -9.02 24.47 15.47
C THR A 39 -8.16 23.39 16.12
N ASP A 40 -6.89 23.66 16.37
CA ASP A 40 -5.99 22.65 16.97
C ASP A 40 -6.42 22.26 18.39
N LYS A 41 -6.97 23.19 19.17
CA LYS A 41 -7.59 22.90 20.49
C LYS A 41 -8.74 21.89 20.37
N GLN A 42 -9.61 22.07 19.36
CA GLN A 42 -10.71 21.13 19.12
C GLN A 42 -10.21 19.75 18.68
N ARG A 43 -9.14 19.69 17.87
CA ARG A 43 -8.52 18.42 17.46
C ARG A 43 -7.93 17.66 18.64
N LEU A 44 -7.31 18.36 19.60
CA LEU A 44 -6.81 17.75 20.83
C LEU A 44 -7.93 17.15 21.68
N LEU A 45 -9.06 17.87 21.85
CA LEU A 45 -10.22 17.34 22.56
C LEU A 45 -10.79 16.08 21.91
N VAL A 46 -10.84 16.08 20.57
CA VAL A 46 -11.24 14.91 19.78
C VAL A 46 -10.28 13.73 19.99
N LEU A 47 -8.97 13.97 19.98
CA LEU A 47 -7.96 12.94 20.24
C LEU A 47 -8.07 12.38 21.67
N ALA A 48 -8.26 13.23 22.68
CA ALA A 48 -8.43 12.80 24.06
C ALA A 48 -9.68 11.90 24.24
N LYS A 49 -10.80 12.27 23.59
CA LYS A 49 -12.01 11.41 23.56
C LYS A 49 -11.70 10.07 22.91
N TYR A 50 -11.02 10.07 21.77
CA TYR A 50 -10.64 8.86 21.06
C TYR A 50 -9.74 7.93 21.90
N GLU A 51 -8.76 8.49 22.61
CA GLU A 51 -7.87 7.72 23.49
C GLU A 51 -8.61 7.10 24.68
N LYS A 52 -9.57 7.81 25.27
CA LYS A 52 -10.47 7.24 26.30
C LYS A 52 -11.24 6.02 25.78
N LEU A 53 -11.73 6.07 24.54
CA LEU A 53 -12.43 4.94 23.92
C LEU A 53 -11.50 3.74 23.66
N LEU A 54 -10.25 4.00 23.27
CA LEU A 54 -9.25 2.95 23.13
C LEU A 54 -8.87 2.32 24.47
N ALA A 55 -8.71 3.12 25.52
CA ALA A 55 -8.43 2.65 26.88
C ALA A 55 -9.58 1.78 27.42
N ALA A 56 -10.82 2.06 27.01
CA ALA A 56 -11.99 1.23 27.29
C ALA A 56 -12.05 -0.09 26.48
N GLY A 57 -11.02 -0.41 25.69
CA GLY A 57 -10.93 -1.66 24.92
C GLY A 57 -11.66 -1.66 23.58
N MET A 58 -12.21 -0.52 23.12
CA MET A 58 -12.85 -0.48 21.80
C MET A 58 -11.82 -0.57 20.66
N LYS A 59 -12.22 -1.23 19.57
CA LYS A 59 -11.42 -1.28 18.34
C LYS A 59 -11.30 0.12 17.73
N ALA A 60 -10.09 0.49 17.34
CA ALA A 60 -9.76 1.78 16.71
C ALA A 60 -10.74 2.29 15.63
N PRO A 61 -11.17 1.48 14.63
CA PRO A 61 -12.13 1.95 13.64
C PRO A 61 -13.52 2.26 14.22
N GLN A 62 -13.94 1.57 15.28
CA GLN A 62 -15.22 1.83 15.95
C GLN A 62 -15.14 3.10 16.79
N ALA A 63 -14.06 3.29 17.54
CA ALA A 63 -13.80 4.50 18.30
C ALA A 63 -13.75 5.74 17.39
N ALA A 64 -13.11 5.64 16.22
CA ALA A 64 -13.06 6.72 15.24
C ALA A 64 -14.47 7.13 14.74
N LYS A 65 -15.33 6.15 14.44
CA LYS A 65 -16.74 6.39 14.07
C LYS A 65 -17.51 7.09 15.20
N LYS A 66 -17.30 6.69 16.46
CA LYS A 66 -17.96 7.30 17.62
C LYS A 66 -17.60 8.78 17.80
N VAL A 67 -16.36 9.17 17.45
CA VAL A 67 -15.92 10.57 17.53
C VAL A 67 -16.23 11.36 16.24
N GLY A 68 -16.79 10.71 15.21
CA GLY A 68 -17.23 11.37 13.98
C GLY A 68 -16.08 11.77 13.05
N VAL A 69 -14.88 11.21 13.22
CA VAL A 69 -13.70 11.54 12.42
C VAL A 69 -13.11 10.26 11.84
N SER A 70 -12.65 10.31 10.58
CA SER A 70 -11.96 9.16 9.96
C SER A 70 -10.72 8.78 10.75
N TYR A 71 -10.50 7.47 10.92
CA TYR A 71 -9.32 6.93 11.61
C TYR A 71 -8.00 7.47 11.02
N ILE A 72 -7.92 7.58 9.68
CA ILE A 72 -6.73 8.12 9.00
C ILE A 72 -6.48 9.59 9.39
N THR A 73 -7.54 10.38 9.54
CA THR A 73 -7.45 11.77 9.97
C THR A 73 -6.99 11.88 11.42
N LEU A 74 -7.49 11.02 12.32
CA LEU A 74 -7.03 10.95 13.71
C LEU A 74 -5.54 10.59 13.79
N LEU A 75 -5.08 9.62 13.00
CA LEU A 75 -3.65 9.28 12.92
C LEU A 75 -2.80 10.46 12.42
N ALA A 76 -3.28 11.18 11.41
CA ALA A 76 -2.59 12.36 10.89
C ALA A 76 -2.51 13.48 11.93
N TRP A 77 -3.59 13.73 12.67
CA TRP A 77 -3.60 14.70 13.77
C TRP A 77 -2.69 14.27 14.92
N ARG A 78 -2.71 13.00 15.32
CA ARG A 78 -1.82 12.46 16.35
C ARG A 78 -0.35 12.66 16.00
N LYS A 79 0.04 12.42 14.73
CA LYS A 79 1.40 12.69 14.24
C LYS A 79 1.75 14.19 14.20
N LYS A 80 0.78 15.04 13.84
CA LYS A 80 1.00 16.48 13.66
C LYS A 80 1.05 17.24 14.99
N LEU A 81 0.21 16.84 15.94
CA LEU A 81 0.05 17.48 17.26
C LEU A 81 0.95 16.80 18.32
N GLY A 82 1.11 15.48 18.26
CA GLY A 82 2.00 14.72 19.14
C GLY A 82 3.46 14.77 18.69
N LYS A 83 3.99 15.96 18.38
CA LYS A 83 5.40 16.15 17.99
C LYS A 83 6.35 15.83 19.16
N THR A 84 6.63 14.54 19.32
CA THR A 84 7.94 13.97 19.63
C THR A 84 8.25 12.85 18.64
N SER A 85 7.97 13.08 17.35
CA SER A 85 8.67 12.34 16.31
C SER A 85 9.97 13.09 16.07
N THR A 86 11.05 12.62 16.71
CA THR A 86 12.41 12.80 16.22
C THR A 86 12.39 12.78 14.70
N ALA A 87 12.92 13.83 14.09
CA ALA A 87 12.90 14.02 12.65
C ALA A 87 13.40 12.75 11.97
N LYS A 88 12.56 12.10 11.15
CA LYS A 88 13.08 11.11 10.21
C LYS A 88 14.05 11.88 9.28
N PRO A 89 15.33 11.49 9.21
CA PRO A 89 16.28 12.16 8.33
C PRO A 89 15.75 12.11 6.90
N GLY A 90 15.84 13.25 6.22
CA GLY A 90 15.05 13.61 5.06
C GLY A 90 14.90 12.52 4.00
N ARG A 91 13.65 12.26 3.60
CA ARG A 91 13.40 11.73 2.25
C ARG A 91 13.90 12.78 1.26
N LYS A 92 15.00 12.47 0.56
CA LYS A 92 15.46 13.26 -0.60
C LYS A 92 14.27 13.47 -1.55
N PRO A 93 14.04 14.70 -2.06
CA PRO A 93 12.96 14.93 -3.02
C PRO A 93 13.16 14.02 -4.24
N GLY A 94 12.15 13.23 -4.53
CA GLY A 94 12.15 12.31 -5.67
C GLY A 94 12.41 13.08 -6.95
N ARG A 95 13.49 12.72 -7.63
CA ARG A 95 13.95 13.30 -8.90
C ARG A 95 13.00 12.91 -10.04
N HIS A 96 11.79 13.44 -10.05
CA HIS A 96 10.84 13.31 -11.16
C HIS A 96 11.11 14.37 -12.23
N SER A 97 12.30 14.35 -12.83
CA SER A 97 12.61 15.24 -13.97
C SER A 97 13.69 14.64 -14.88
N ALA A 98 13.47 13.44 -15.41
CA ALA A 98 14.37 12.91 -16.45
C ALA A 98 13.70 12.00 -17.50
N LYS A 99 12.40 11.68 -17.38
CA LYS A 99 11.71 10.84 -18.37
C LYS A 99 11.09 11.61 -19.54
N LYS A 100 11.09 12.94 -19.51
CA LYS A 100 10.53 13.78 -20.60
C LYS A 100 11.58 14.32 -21.60
N ALA A 101 12.87 14.08 -21.40
CA ALA A 101 13.94 14.55 -22.29
C ALA A 101 14.35 13.52 -23.38
N LYS A 102 13.97 12.25 -23.27
CA LYS A 102 14.37 11.20 -24.23
C LYS A 102 13.50 11.08 -25.49
N LYS A 103 12.55 12.00 -25.72
CA LYS A 103 11.73 12.01 -26.95
C LYS A 103 12.23 12.99 -28.03
N ALA A 104 13.21 13.84 -27.73
CA ALA A 104 13.79 14.78 -28.70
C ALA A 104 15.12 14.32 -29.33
N ALA A 105 15.85 13.39 -28.70
CA ALA A 105 17.17 12.95 -29.19
C ALA A 105 17.13 11.73 -30.14
N ARG A 106 15.97 11.39 -30.71
CA ARG A 106 15.76 10.13 -31.47
C ARG A 106 15.73 10.29 -33.00
N LYS A 107 16.24 11.42 -33.54
CA LYS A 107 16.28 11.68 -34.99
C LYS A 107 17.66 11.93 -35.61
N SER A 108 18.78 11.86 -34.88
CA SER A 108 20.10 12.18 -35.48
C SER A 108 21.16 11.08 -35.51
N SER A 109 20.99 9.92 -34.86
CA SER A 109 22.02 8.86 -34.89
C SER A 109 21.65 7.70 -35.82
N ARG A 110 21.58 7.98 -37.12
CA ARG A 110 21.45 6.97 -38.19
C ARG A 110 22.79 6.83 -38.92
N LYS A 111 23.85 6.42 -38.21
CA LYS A 111 25.08 5.90 -38.82
C LYS A 111 25.97 5.25 -37.76
N GLY A 112 26.34 3.99 -38.00
CA GLY A 112 27.55 3.40 -37.43
C GLY A 112 27.49 2.90 -35.98
N SER A 113 27.18 1.62 -35.81
CA SER A 113 28.22 0.63 -35.51
C SER A 113 27.61 -0.61 -34.87
N ARG A 114 27.89 -1.70 -35.56
CA ARG A 114 27.60 -3.08 -35.23
C ARG A 114 28.77 -3.54 -34.37
N LYS A 115 28.62 -3.65 -33.04
CA LYS A 115 29.54 -4.43 -32.20
C LYS A 115 28.77 -5.20 -31.12
N THR A 116 28.62 -6.48 -31.45
CA THR A 116 28.77 -7.67 -30.60
C THR A 116 28.59 -7.54 -29.08
N ALA A 117 27.70 -8.42 -28.62
CA ALA A 117 27.47 -8.86 -27.26
C ALA A 117 28.71 -8.93 -26.35
N LYS A 118 28.57 -8.38 -25.14
CA LYS A 118 29.14 -8.98 -23.93
C LYS A 118 28.11 -8.88 -22.81
N LYS A 119 27.33 -9.96 -22.68
CA LYS A 119 26.35 -10.18 -21.62
C LYS A 119 27.10 -10.49 -20.33
N THR A 120 27.53 -9.46 -19.61
CA THR A 120 27.99 -9.63 -18.23
C THR A 120 26.76 -9.88 -17.36
N ARG A 121 26.47 -11.15 -17.11
CA ARG A 121 25.58 -11.56 -16.03
C ARG A 121 26.28 -11.18 -14.73
N LYS A 122 26.03 -9.96 -14.23
CA LYS A 122 26.34 -9.63 -12.84
C LYS A 122 25.46 -10.55 -12.01
N ALA A 123 26.09 -11.51 -11.34
CA ALA A 123 25.45 -12.45 -10.44
C ALA A 123 24.51 -11.67 -9.52
N ALA A 124 23.24 -12.07 -9.50
CA ALA A 124 22.38 -11.73 -8.38
C ALA A 124 23.06 -12.25 -7.12
N PRO A 125 23.13 -11.49 -6.01
CA PRO A 125 23.41 -12.09 -4.72
C PRO A 125 22.25 -13.06 -4.43
N SER A 126 22.50 -14.32 -4.77
CA SER A 126 21.82 -15.49 -4.24
C SER A 126 22.17 -15.57 -2.76
N GLY A 127 21.52 -14.71 -1.99
CA GLY A 127 21.51 -14.74 -0.54
C GLY A 127 20.13 -14.30 -0.15
N SER A 128 19.12 -15.17 -0.37
CA SER A 128 17.93 -15.12 0.47
C SER A 128 18.43 -15.33 1.89
N THR A 129 18.70 -14.20 2.55
CA THR A 129 18.65 -14.11 4.00
C THR A 129 17.21 -14.45 4.32
N GLU A 130 16.93 -15.75 4.41
CA GLU A 130 15.66 -16.30 4.85
C GLU A 130 15.50 -15.86 6.30
N SER A 131 15.04 -14.62 6.45
CA SER A 131 14.70 -14.02 7.71
C SER A 131 13.56 -14.84 8.29
N LEU A 132 13.88 -15.69 9.25
CA LEU A 132 12.87 -16.47 9.96
C LEU A 132 12.12 -15.54 10.90
N ILE A 133 10.86 -15.90 11.15
CA ILE A 133 10.00 -15.23 12.12
C ILE A 133 9.78 -16.23 13.25
N LEU A 134 10.23 -15.88 14.45
CA LEU A 134 9.94 -16.64 15.67
C LEU A 134 8.73 -16.01 16.37
N ILE A 135 7.73 -16.81 16.67
CA ILE A 135 6.55 -16.42 17.46
C ILE A 135 6.62 -17.17 18.78
N THR A 136 6.74 -16.46 19.90
CA THR A 136 6.79 -17.06 21.23
C THR A 136 5.37 -17.33 21.76
N PRO A 137 5.18 -18.28 22.70
CA PRO A 137 3.88 -18.53 23.35
C PRO A 137 3.31 -17.30 24.06
N SER A 138 4.18 -16.41 24.54
CA SER A 138 3.84 -15.11 25.13
C SER A 138 3.34 -14.07 24.10
N GLY A 139 3.31 -14.42 22.81
CA GLY A 139 2.78 -13.56 21.75
C GLY A 139 3.79 -12.57 21.16
N TYR A 140 5.06 -12.65 21.52
CA TYR A 140 6.10 -11.82 20.90
C TYR A 140 6.47 -12.37 19.52
N ARG A 141 6.69 -11.45 18.58
CA ARG A 141 7.13 -11.77 17.21
C ARG A 141 8.50 -11.17 16.98
N ILE A 142 9.48 -12.02 16.72
CA ILE A 142 10.85 -11.63 16.40
C ILE A 142 11.08 -11.93 14.93
N GLU A 143 11.34 -10.88 14.14
CA GLU A 143 11.59 -10.98 12.70
C GLU A 143 13.09 -10.85 12.41
N GLY A 144 13.56 -11.43 11.30
CA GLY A 144 14.96 -11.27 10.91
C GLY A 144 15.92 -12.21 11.63
N ILE A 145 15.41 -13.26 12.28
CA ILE A 145 16.26 -14.25 12.93
C ILE A 145 17.00 -15.06 11.86
N SER A 146 18.32 -15.20 12.03
CA SER A 146 19.10 -16.11 11.20
C SER A 146 18.86 -17.56 11.65
N PRO A 147 18.92 -18.55 10.75
CA PRO A 147 18.80 -19.96 11.14
C PRO A 147 19.79 -20.39 12.22
N ARG A 148 21.00 -19.79 12.26
CA ARG A 148 22.00 -20.07 13.30
C ARG A 148 21.56 -19.60 14.67
N ASP A 149 21.00 -18.38 14.76
CA ASP A 149 20.52 -17.83 16.02
C ASP A 149 19.33 -18.62 16.55
N LEU A 150 18.43 -19.07 15.66
CA LEU A 150 17.29 -19.91 16.03
C LEU A 150 17.74 -21.23 16.68
N ILE A 151 18.73 -21.90 16.08
CA ILE A 151 19.27 -23.17 16.61
C ILE A 151 19.87 -22.94 18.01
N THR A 152 20.61 -21.84 18.20
CA THR A 152 21.18 -21.49 19.52
C THR A 152 20.10 -21.28 20.57
N ILE A 153 19.04 -20.54 20.23
CA ILE A 153 17.90 -20.32 21.14
C ILE A 153 17.21 -21.65 21.48
N MET A 154 16.96 -22.51 20.50
CA MET A 154 16.33 -23.82 20.75
C MET A 154 17.16 -24.72 21.66
N LYS A 155 18.49 -24.73 21.50
CA LYS A 155 19.40 -25.48 22.39
C LYS A 155 19.44 -24.95 23.82
N SER A 156 19.14 -23.68 24.04
CA SER A 156 19.10 -23.08 25.39
C SER A 156 17.78 -23.33 26.12
N LEU A 157 16.74 -23.76 25.40
CA LEU A 157 15.38 -23.98 25.92
C LEU A 157 15.04 -25.45 26.16
N GLY A 158 15.84 -26.38 25.63
CA GLY A 158 15.72 -27.82 25.85
C GLY A 158 16.83 -28.31 26.75
#